data_AF-A0A7R9LER7-F1
#
_entry.id   AF-A0A7R9LER7-F1
#
_cell.length_a   1.000
_cell.length_b   1.000
_cell.length_c   1.000
_cell.angle_alpha   90.00
_cell.angle_beta   90.00
_cell.angle_gamma   90.00
#
_symmetry.space_group_name_H-M   'P 1'
#
loop_
_entity.id
_entity.type
_entity.pdbx_description
1 polymer ?
#
loop_
_entity_poly.entity_id
_entity_poly.type
_entity_poly.pdbx_seq_one_letter_code
_entity_poly.pdbx_strand_id
1 'polypeptide(L)'
;MLKLVCLAVLIVAASAGIPFKDCGHSEVTNVAITGCTTSPCTLHKGKEVTIDIDYTANADSAKAEWSLHAIVGGLDLDLATLIPGFDRDGCKDTPCP
;
A
#
# COMPACT_ATOMS: atom_id res chain seq x y z
N MET A 1 28.86 -29.50 -27.55
CA MET A 1 29.07 -29.05 -26.15
C MET A 1 28.41 -27.69 -26.00
N LEU A 2 27.14 -27.63 -25.61
CA LEU A 2 26.37 -26.38 -25.53
C LEU A 2 26.34 -25.93 -24.07
N LYS A 3 27.12 -24.89 -23.75
CA LYS A 3 27.17 -24.26 -22.42
C LYS A 3 25.84 -23.54 -22.16
N LEU A 4 25.04 -24.05 -21.22
CA LEU A 4 23.88 -23.35 -20.68
C LEU A 4 24.35 -22.08 -19.97
N VAL A 5 24.08 -20.91 -20.56
CA VAL A 5 24.18 -19.61 -19.91
C VAL A 5 22.84 -19.38 -19.20
N CYS A 6 22.83 -19.49 -17.87
CA CYS A 6 21.64 -19.19 -17.05
C CYS A 6 21.39 -17.68 -17.04
N LEU A 7 20.55 -17.20 -17.94
CA LEU A 7 20.01 -15.85 -17.91
C LEU A 7 18.97 -15.78 -16.79
N ALA A 8 19.35 -15.29 -15.62
CA ALA A 8 18.43 -15.05 -14.52
C ALA A 8 17.48 -13.90 -14.89
N VAL A 9 16.27 -14.25 -15.34
CA VAL A 9 15.18 -13.30 -15.54
C VAL A 9 14.67 -12.89 -14.17
N LEU A 10 15.01 -11.67 -13.72
CA LEU A 10 14.38 -11.02 -12.59
C LEU A 10 12.95 -10.67 -13.02
N ILE A 11 11.99 -11.52 -12.64
CA ILE A 11 10.57 -11.24 -12.86
C ILE A 11 10.19 -10.17 -11.84
N VAL A 12 10.13 -8.91 -12.27
CA VAL A 12 9.48 -7.85 -11.49
C VAL A 12 7.99 -8.16 -11.52
N ALA A 13 7.44 -8.63 -10.40
CA ALA A 13 6.01 -8.79 -10.25
C ALA A 13 5.38 -7.39 -10.24
N ALA A 14 4.78 -6.99 -11.35
CA ALA A 14 3.97 -5.78 -11.39
C ALA A 14 2.77 -5.98 -10.46
N SER A 15 2.64 -5.12 -9.44
CA SER A 15 1.51 -5.11 -8.52
C SER A 15 0.28 -4.59 -9.27
N ALA A 16 -0.63 -5.49 -9.63
CA ALA A 16 -1.90 -5.13 -10.22
C ALA A 16 -2.82 -4.52 -9.16
N GLY A 17 -3.48 -3.41 -9.50
CA GLY A 17 -4.45 -2.76 -8.62
C GLY A 17 -5.57 -3.71 -8.19
N ILE A 18 -6.07 -3.53 -6.96
CA ILE A 18 -7.24 -4.24 -6.44
C ILE A 18 -8.46 -3.31 -6.47
N PRO A 19 -9.70 -3.84 -6.55
CA PRO A 19 -10.88 -3.01 -6.42
C PRO A 19 -10.96 -2.43 -5.01
N PHE A 20 -11.16 -1.11 -4.93
CA PHE A 20 -11.30 -0.35 -3.69
C PHE A 20 -12.46 0.65 -3.80
N LYS A 21 -12.84 1.22 -2.65
CA LYS A 21 -13.80 2.32 -2.59
C LYS A 21 -13.07 3.56 -2.11
N ASP A 22 -13.01 4.58 -2.96
CA ASP A 22 -12.55 5.91 -2.58
C ASP A 22 -13.55 6.54 -1.58
N CYS A 23 -13.03 7.15 -0.52
CA CYS A 23 -13.80 7.82 0.53
C CYS A 23 -13.58 9.34 0.56
N GLY A 24 -12.87 9.88 -0.44
CA GLY A 24 -12.63 11.30 -0.65
C GLY A 24 -13.37 11.81 -1.87
N HIS A 25 -12.64 12.51 -2.75
CA HIS A 25 -13.12 13.09 -4.01
C HIS A 25 -12.43 12.46 -5.22
N SER A 26 -12.19 11.14 -5.18
CA SER A 26 -11.54 10.38 -6.25
C SER A 26 -10.07 10.77 -6.49
N GLU A 27 -9.38 11.27 -5.47
CA GLU A 27 -7.94 11.53 -5.55
C GLU A 27 -7.13 10.24 -5.66
N VAL A 28 -7.59 9.13 -5.04
CA VAL A 28 -6.92 7.83 -5.11
C VAL A 28 -7.26 7.15 -6.44
N THR A 29 -6.25 6.90 -7.26
CA THR A 29 -6.42 6.34 -8.60
C THR A 29 -6.13 4.85 -8.65
N ASN A 30 -5.30 4.34 -7.74
CA ASN A 30 -4.97 2.93 -7.66
C ASN A 30 -4.54 2.54 -6.24
N VAL A 31 -4.88 1.32 -5.84
CA VAL A 31 -4.40 0.69 -4.61
C VAL A 31 -3.92 -0.70 -4.98
N ALA A 32 -2.68 -1.03 -4.64
CA ALA A 32 -2.13 -2.35 -4.84
C ALA A 32 -1.58 -2.91 -3.53
N ILE A 33 -1.79 -4.20 -3.31
CA ILE A 33 -1.28 -4.90 -2.13
C ILE A 33 -0.41 -6.04 -2.63
N THR A 34 0.85 -6.09 -2.19
CA THR A 34 1.79 -7.11 -2.64
C THR A 34 1.25 -8.51 -2.35
N GLY A 35 1.21 -9.37 -3.38
CA GLY A 35 0.68 -10.73 -3.28
C GLY A 35 -0.85 -10.83 -3.36
N CYS A 36 -1.54 -9.73 -3.67
CA CYS A 36 -2.99 -9.67 -3.76
C CYS A 36 -3.45 -9.16 -5.12
N THR A 37 -4.32 -9.91 -5.80
CA THR A 37 -4.84 -9.56 -7.13
C THR A 37 -6.37 -9.45 -7.17
N THR A 38 -7.04 -9.82 -6.07
CA THR A 38 -8.51 -9.80 -5.97
C THR A 38 -8.94 -9.36 -4.56
N SER A 39 -10.15 -8.81 -4.47
CA SER A 39 -10.78 -8.48 -3.19
C SER A 39 -11.86 -9.50 -2.87
N PRO A 40 -12.00 -9.96 -1.60
CA PRO A 40 -11.27 -9.51 -0.41
C PRO A 40 -9.83 -10.05 -0.33
N CYS A 41 -8.92 -9.22 0.18
CA CYS A 41 -7.54 -9.60 0.37
C CYS A 41 -7.33 -10.34 1.71
N THR A 42 -6.63 -11.48 1.67
CA THR A 42 -6.27 -12.20 2.91
C THR A 42 -4.92 -11.69 3.42
N LEU A 43 -4.93 -10.97 4.54
CA LEU A 43 -3.71 -10.55 5.23
C LEU A 43 -3.27 -11.63 6.22
N HIS A 44 -2.01 -12.07 6.12
CA HIS A 44 -1.47 -13.10 6.98
C HIS A 44 -0.86 -12.50 8.25
N LYS A 45 -1.36 -12.93 9.41
CA LYS A 45 -0.87 -12.48 10.72
C LYS A 45 0.64 -12.69 10.85
N GLY A 46 1.34 -11.66 11.34
CA GLY A 46 2.79 -11.69 11.57
C GLY A 46 3.63 -11.65 10.29
N LYS A 47 3.01 -11.38 9.13
CA LYS A 47 3.70 -11.09 7.88
C LYS A 47 3.61 -9.61 7.58
N GLU A 48 4.67 -9.10 6.98
CA GLU A 48 4.68 -7.74 6.43
C GLU A 48 3.68 -7.64 5.28
N VAL A 49 3.01 -6.51 5.20
CA VAL A 49 2.07 -6.17 4.13
C VAL A 49 2.57 -4.87 3.51
N THR A 50 2.87 -4.92 2.22
CA THR A 50 3.23 -3.73 1.44
C THR A 50 2.00 -3.27 0.67
N ILE A 51 1.65 -2.00 0.85
CA ILE A 51 0.51 -1.34 0.20
C ILE A 51 1.08 -0.16 -0.59
N ASP A 52 0.81 -0.15 -1.88
CA ASP A 52 1.13 0.95 -2.77
C ASP A 52 -0.17 1.70 -3.10
N ILE A 53 -0.15 3.02 -2.95
CA ILE A 53 -1.31 3.88 -3.21
C ILE A 53 -0.89 4.96 -4.19
N ASP A 54 -1.49 4.97 -5.36
CA ASP A 54 -1.34 6.05 -6.31
C ASP A 54 -2.48 7.05 -6.09
N TYR A 55 -2.13 8.33 -5.96
CA TYR A 55 -3.09 9.39 -5.79
C TYR A 55 -2.62 10.68 -6.48
N THR A 56 -3.59 11.54 -6.80
CA THR A 56 -3.32 12.90 -7.26
C THR A 56 -3.50 13.87 -6.10
N ALA A 57 -2.44 14.60 -5.74
CA ALA A 57 -2.53 15.63 -4.70
C ALA A 57 -3.55 16.71 -5.10
N ASN A 58 -4.45 17.07 -4.19
CA ASN A 58 -5.48 18.08 -4.41
C ASN A 58 -5.09 19.48 -3.90
N ALA A 59 -3.96 19.60 -3.21
CA ALA A 59 -3.41 20.84 -2.70
C ALA A 59 -1.90 20.71 -2.47
N ASP A 60 -1.20 21.85 -2.50
CA ASP A 60 0.18 21.93 -2.03
C ASP A 60 0.21 21.90 -0.50
N SER A 61 1.05 21.04 0.08
CA SER A 61 1.19 20.93 1.53
C SER A 61 2.60 20.54 1.93
N ALA A 62 3.20 21.30 2.85
CA ALA A 62 4.50 20.97 3.46
C ALA A 62 4.42 19.79 4.46
N LYS A 63 3.24 19.22 4.66
CA LYS A 63 2.99 18.11 5.58
C LYS A 63 1.99 17.12 4.96
N ALA A 64 2.27 15.83 5.13
CA ALA A 64 1.35 14.75 4.82
C ALA A 64 1.31 13.80 6.03
N GLU A 65 0.15 13.27 6.35
CA GLU A 65 -0.02 12.32 7.45
C GLU A 65 -0.79 11.08 7.00
N TRP A 66 -0.27 9.90 7.33
CA TRP A 66 -0.97 8.63 7.13
C TRP A 66 -1.91 8.33 8.29
N SER A 67 -3.17 8.02 7.98
CA SER A 67 -4.13 7.46 8.92
C SER A 67 -4.60 6.08 8.45
N LEU A 68 -4.30 5.05 9.24
CA LEU A 68 -4.61 3.67 8.90
C LEU A 68 -5.58 3.07 9.91
N HIS A 69 -6.77 2.73 9.46
CA HIS A 69 -7.86 2.21 10.30
C HIS A 69 -8.29 0.81 9.85
N ALA A 70 -8.68 -0.03 10.81
CA ALA A 70 -9.31 -1.31 10.56
C ALA A 70 -10.68 -1.38 11.24
N ILE A 71 -11.71 -1.75 10.47
CA ILE A 71 -13.05 -1.99 11.01
C ILE A 71 -13.21 -3.49 11.26
N VAL A 72 -13.17 -3.91 12.53
CA VAL A 72 -13.26 -5.33 12.92
C VAL A 72 -14.50 -5.53 13.78
N GLY A 73 -15.47 -6.32 13.29
CA GLY A 73 -16.73 -6.56 14.01
C GLY A 73 -17.56 -5.30 14.26
N GLY A 74 -17.39 -4.26 13.42
CA GLY A 74 -18.06 -2.96 13.57
C GLY A 74 -17.33 -1.96 14.46
N LEU A 75 -16.19 -2.34 15.04
CA LEU A 75 -15.32 -1.44 15.80
C LEU A 75 -14.23 -0.86 14.89
N ASP A 76 -14.13 0.47 14.85
CA ASP A 76 -13.06 1.20 14.17
C ASP A 76 -11.82 1.27 15.08
N LEU A 77 -10.70 0.73 14.59
CA LEU A 77 -9.43 0.62 15.28
C LEU A 77 -8.35 1.41 14.52
N ASP A 78 -7.75 2.41 15.15
CA ASP A 78 -6.56 3.08 14.63
C ASP A 78 -5.32 2.17 14.76
N LEU A 79 -4.84 1.68 13.63
CA LEU A 79 -3.74 0.72 13.58
C LEU A 79 -2.40 1.34 13.96
N ALA A 80 -2.23 2.67 13.88
CA ALA A 80 -1.00 3.31 14.32
C ALA A 80 -0.74 3.11 15.82
N THR A 81 -1.80 2.94 16.62
CA THR A 81 -1.68 2.64 18.06
C THR A 81 -1.37 1.18 18.36
N LEU A 82 -1.63 0.29 17.40
CA LEU A 82 -1.53 -1.17 17.56
C LEU A 82 -0.27 -1.74 16.90
N ILE A 83 0.28 -1.06 15.89
CA ILE A 83 1.47 -1.46 15.15
C ILE A 83 2.68 -0.67 15.69
N PRO A 84 3.58 -1.31 16.44
CA PRO A 84 4.76 -0.63 16.97
C PRO A 84 5.64 -0.11 15.84
N GLY A 85 6.00 1.18 15.91
CA GLY A 85 6.86 1.80 14.91
C GLY A 85 6.15 2.19 13.61
N PHE A 86 4.82 2.18 13.57
CA PHE A 86 4.09 2.78 12.46
C PHE A 86 4.35 4.29 12.39
N ASP A 87 4.96 4.73 11.30
CA ASP A 87 5.24 6.14 11.06
C ASP A 87 4.07 6.80 10.35
N ARG A 88 3.61 7.92 10.90
CA ARG A 88 2.49 8.67 10.32
C ARG A 88 2.97 9.77 9.38
N ASP A 89 4.27 10.07 9.33
CA ASP A 89 4.79 11.13 8.48
C ASP A 89 4.80 10.71 7.00
N GLY A 90 3.75 11.12 6.28
CA GLY A 90 3.59 10.78 4.87
C GLY A 90 4.67 11.39 3.97
N CYS A 91 5.36 12.44 4.43
CA CYS A 91 6.48 13.03 3.69
C CYS A 91 7.72 12.12 3.61
N LYS A 92 7.71 10.98 4.32
CA LYS A 92 8.76 9.96 4.21
C LYS A 92 8.54 9.03 3.02
N ASP A 93 7.30 8.92 2.55
CA ASP A 93 6.92 8.04 1.43
C ASP A 93 6.61 8.81 0.15
N THR A 94 6.33 10.12 0.24
CA THR A 94 6.05 10.99 -0.91
C THR A 94 6.83 12.29 -0.81
N PRO A 95 7.26 12.91 -1.93
CA PRO A 95 7.92 14.20 -1.89
C PRO A 95 6.99 15.28 -1.34
N CYS A 96 7.41 15.94 -0.27
CA CYS A 96 6.76 17.15 0.25
C CYS A 96 7.55 18.41 -0.15
N PRO A 97 6.87 19.53 -0.47
CA PRO A 97 7.47 20.85 -0.64
C PRO A 97 8.08 21.42 0.64
#